data_AF-A0A9P5LG24-F1
#
_entry.id   AF-A0A9P5LG24-F1
#
_cell.length_a   1.000
_cell.length_b   1.000
_cell.length_c   1.000
_cell.angle_alpha   90.00
_cell.angle_beta   90.00
_cell.angle_gamma   90.00
#
_symmetry.space_group_name_H-M   'P 1'
#
loop_
_entity.id
_entity.type
_entity.pdbx_description
1 polymer ?
#
loop_
_entity_poly.entity_id
_entity_poly.type
_entity_poly.pdbx_seq_one_letter_code
_entity_poly.pdbx_strand_id
1 'polypeptide(L)'
;MDAAMDFLRRRIAGSDSAIPTSTLFERATAAHEETDPTSTIAEFHTSLNGVNQPMNLLFKDILWWTLGITAMIVLVIRISEIMWARLRQVSAMSVSGEKQGFWRTSQWSWMPSMKKHLIYAPLWNKRHNREFRLSSAISIGTLPSRLHSIMLFIYLGSNFAYMFVLNWQQKNRYEFCAELRGRSGTLSLVNMVPLIIFAGRNNPLITILKISFDTYNLLHRWMGRIVVLEALIHTIAWAIVCVADIGWKGVGDEIVSKLFVGSGMVGTVAMVLLMLLSVSPLRHAFYETFLNVHIVLAFVSFVATWVHCASSELAGGLPQLPWIMAIMALWFADRLARMFRILYVNWSSRGFTDAICEPLPGEVTRVTLNLPRYVDIQPGTHAYLRFWGINAWENHPFSICWVSHSSDNSLPVLEKEPLHSVDKSTMTTSVSFLIGAQTGMTRKLFDQVSNSRRSLRMKAAMEGPYAGHHSLDSYGHAVLFAGSTGITHQLSYIRHLLEGYNEGTVATRRITLVWIIREYESLEWVRPYMDTILRIPNRKDVLRIQIFITRPQNPRDIVSASTTVRMFPGRPNVPLLLQKEVQEQKGAMCVTVCGPGALADDVRGAVRVVQGHTVVDFVEESFTW
;
A
#
# COMPACT_ATOMS: atom_id res chain seq x y z
N MET A 1 -22.52 -15.99 -46.42
CA MET A 1 -22.52 -14.73 -45.67
C MET A 1 -23.93 -14.35 -45.19
N ASP A 2 -24.91 -15.28 -45.21
CA ASP A 2 -26.32 -14.99 -44.88
C ASP A 2 -26.83 -15.67 -43.59
N ALA A 3 -26.03 -16.50 -42.91
CA ALA A 3 -26.43 -17.13 -41.65
C ALA A 3 -26.11 -16.31 -40.38
N ALA A 4 -25.25 -15.28 -40.49
CA ALA A 4 -24.84 -14.46 -39.34
C ALA A 4 -25.73 -13.22 -39.10
N MET A 5 -26.50 -12.80 -40.12
CA MET A 5 -27.42 -11.65 -40.02
C MET A 5 -28.78 -12.04 -39.39
N ASP A 6 -29.15 -13.32 -39.42
CA ASP A 6 -30.46 -13.78 -38.90
C ASP A 6 -30.43 -14.04 -37.38
N PHE A 7 -29.24 -14.30 -36.82
CA PHE A 7 -29.06 -14.47 -35.37
C PHE A 7 -29.06 -13.13 -34.61
N LEU A 8 -28.67 -12.04 -35.28
CA LEU A 8 -28.71 -10.67 -34.72
C LEU A 8 -30.12 -10.07 -34.74
N ARG A 9 -30.96 -10.41 -35.73
CA ARG A 9 -32.38 -9.97 -35.75
C ARG A 9 -33.24 -10.64 -34.68
N ARG A 10 -32.98 -11.90 -34.32
CA ARG A 10 -33.73 -12.59 -33.25
C ARG A 10 -33.42 -12.10 -31.83
N ARG A 11 -32.30 -11.40 -31.61
CA ARG A 11 -31.94 -10.86 -30.28
C ARG A 11 -32.42 -9.44 -30.03
N ILE A 12 -32.80 -8.70 -31.08
CA ILE A 12 -33.29 -7.32 -30.98
C ILE A 12 -34.83 -7.26 -30.96
N ALA A 13 -35.53 -8.31 -31.39
CA ALA A 13 -36.99 -8.39 -31.33
C ALA A 13 -37.56 -8.98 -30.01
N GLY A 14 -36.77 -8.96 -28.93
CA GLY A 14 -37.14 -9.54 -27.63
C GLY A 14 -37.21 -8.55 -26.46
N SER A 15 -37.16 -7.24 -26.70
CA SER A 15 -37.14 -6.23 -25.63
C SER A 15 -38.49 -5.63 -25.23
N ASP A 16 -39.60 -6.00 -25.90
CA ASP A 16 -40.86 -5.24 -25.78
C ASP A 16 -42.01 -6.00 -25.12
N SER A 17 -41.74 -7.06 -24.35
CA SER A 17 -42.80 -7.69 -23.54
C SER A 17 -42.28 -8.40 -22.30
N ALA A 18 -41.76 -7.63 -21.34
CA ALA A 18 -41.75 -8.08 -19.95
C ALA A 18 -43.09 -7.69 -19.33
N ILE A 19 -44.09 -8.57 -19.49
CA ILE A 19 -45.37 -8.47 -18.76
C ILE A 19 -45.01 -8.63 -17.27
N PRO A 20 -45.26 -7.63 -16.41
CA PRO A 20 -45.09 -7.81 -14.98
C PRO A 20 -46.14 -8.81 -14.50
N THR A 21 -45.72 -9.82 -13.75
CA THR A 21 -46.61 -10.80 -13.12
C THR A 21 -47.69 -10.07 -12.32
N SER A 22 -48.95 -10.49 -12.45
CA SER A 22 -50.15 -9.85 -11.89
C SER A 22 -50.11 -9.58 -10.38
N THR A 23 -49.21 -10.24 -9.65
CA THR A 23 -48.95 -10.03 -8.22
C THR A 23 -48.22 -8.72 -7.88
N LEU A 24 -47.58 -8.06 -8.84
CA LEU A 24 -46.95 -6.73 -8.65
C LEU A 24 -47.87 -5.57 -9.06
N PHE A 25 -48.88 -5.82 -9.90
CA PHE A 25 -49.81 -4.78 -10.36
C PHE A 25 -50.94 -4.53 -9.33
N GLU A 26 -51.48 -5.59 -8.71
CA GLU A 26 -52.57 -5.45 -7.71
C GLU A 26 -52.12 -4.79 -6.39
N ARG A 27 -50.83 -4.83 -6.05
CA ARG A 27 -50.29 -4.09 -4.88
C ARG A 27 -50.08 -2.61 -5.12
N ALA A 28 -50.02 -2.17 -6.39
CA ALA A 28 -49.92 -0.75 -6.73
C ALA A 28 -51.30 -0.06 -6.72
N THR A 29 -52.39 -0.81 -6.95
CA THR A 29 -53.74 -0.25 -7.06
C THR A 29 -54.56 -0.26 -5.76
N ALA A 30 -54.17 -1.03 -4.75
CA ALA A 30 -54.93 -1.15 -3.49
C ALA A 30 -54.62 -0.07 -2.43
N ALA A 31 -53.78 0.92 -2.73
CA ALA A 31 -53.39 1.99 -1.80
C ALA A 31 -53.91 3.39 -2.20
N HIS A 32 -54.90 3.47 -3.09
CA HIS A 32 -55.62 4.71 -3.35
C HIS A 32 -56.84 4.83 -2.42
N GLU A 33 -56.59 5.12 -1.15
CA GLU A 33 -57.53 5.94 -0.39
C GLU A 33 -57.27 7.41 -0.75
N GLU A 34 -58.35 8.08 -1.16
CA GLU A 34 -58.37 9.48 -1.58
C GLU A 34 -57.72 10.37 -0.52
N THR A 35 -56.60 11.00 -0.87
CA THR A 35 -56.01 12.10 -0.12
C THR A 35 -55.82 13.30 -1.05
N ASP A 36 -56.24 14.46 -0.55
CA ASP A 36 -56.29 15.76 -1.23
C ASP A 36 -54.98 16.16 -1.95
N PRO A 37 -55.07 16.98 -3.01
CA PRO A 37 -53.91 17.32 -3.83
C PRO A 37 -52.98 18.32 -3.14
N THR A 38 -51.69 18.21 -3.47
CA THR A 38 -50.61 19.21 -3.38
C THR A 38 -49.88 19.40 -2.04
N SER A 39 -48.93 18.50 -1.78
CA SER A 39 -47.56 18.92 -1.50
C SER A 39 -46.63 18.35 -2.59
N THR A 40 -46.17 19.17 -3.53
CA THR A 40 -45.17 18.81 -4.57
C THR A 40 -43.77 18.49 -4.00
N ILE A 41 -43.65 18.36 -2.67
CA ILE A 41 -42.38 18.37 -1.92
C ILE A 41 -42.31 17.21 -0.92
N ALA A 42 -43.41 16.90 -0.21
CA ALA A 42 -43.42 15.99 0.93
C ALA A 42 -42.95 14.58 0.60
N GLU A 43 -43.29 14.05 -0.57
CA GLU A 43 -42.89 12.69 -0.94
C GLU A 43 -41.38 12.52 -1.10
N PHE A 44 -40.62 13.59 -1.37
CA PHE A 44 -39.24 13.47 -1.89
C PHE A 44 -38.12 13.42 -0.83
N HIS A 45 -38.43 13.64 0.45
CA HIS A 45 -37.46 13.59 1.55
C HIS A 45 -37.50 12.28 2.37
N THR A 46 -38.44 11.38 2.06
CA THR A 46 -38.62 10.09 2.75
C THR A 46 -38.12 8.92 1.89
N SER A 47 -37.49 7.93 2.53
CA SER A 47 -37.09 6.64 1.93
C SER A 47 -36.44 6.78 0.53
N LEU A 48 -36.97 6.08 -0.48
CA LEU A 48 -36.44 6.06 -1.87
C LEU A 48 -37.30 6.83 -2.87
N ASN A 49 -38.23 7.65 -2.39
CA ASN A 49 -39.13 8.41 -3.25
C ASN A 49 -38.37 9.45 -4.09
N GLY A 50 -38.71 9.57 -5.37
CA GLY A 50 -38.02 10.40 -6.35
C GLY A 50 -36.62 9.92 -6.75
N VAL A 51 -36.18 8.73 -6.30
CA VAL A 51 -34.86 8.18 -6.62
C VAL A 51 -34.93 7.27 -7.84
N ASN A 52 -34.07 7.52 -8.82
CA ASN A 52 -33.89 6.65 -10.00
C ASN A 52 -33.02 5.42 -9.67
N GLN A 53 -33.62 4.41 -9.01
CA GLN A 53 -32.91 3.21 -8.58
C GLN A 53 -32.32 2.35 -9.72
N PRO A 54 -33.02 2.09 -10.84
CA PRO A 54 -32.44 1.30 -11.93
C PRO A 54 -31.13 1.90 -12.44
N MET A 55 -31.09 3.22 -12.62
CA MET A 55 -29.87 3.89 -13.04
C MET A 55 -28.79 3.85 -11.96
N ASN A 56 -29.16 3.94 -10.67
CA ASN A 56 -28.20 3.86 -9.56
C ASN A 56 -27.49 2.50 -9.56
N LEU A 57 -28.26 1.43 -9.73
CA LEU A 57 -27.72 0.07 -9.80
C LEU A 57 -26.89 -0.16 -11.07
N LEU A 58 -27.28 0.45 -12.20
CA LEU A 58 -26.47 0.41 -13.42
C LEU A 58 -25.09 1.05 -13.21
N PHE A 59 -25.01 2.25 -12.61
CA PHE A 59 -23.70 2.88 -12.36
C PHE A 59 -22.88 2.14 -11.31
N LYS A 60 -23.52 1.52 -10.32
CA LYS A 60 -22.85 0.57 -9.42
C LYS A 60 -22.20 -0.55 -10.21
N ASP A 61 -22.96 -1.22 -11.08
CA ASP A 61 -22.44 -2.33 -11.89
C ASP A 61 -21.30 -1.87 -12.80
N ILE A 62 -21.45 -0.72 -13.47
CA ILE A 62 -20.38 -0.12 -14.28
C ILE A 62 -19.12 0.14 -13.44
N LEU A 63 -19.24 0.76 -12.26
CA LEU A 63 -18.07 1.04 -11.40
C LEU A 63 -17.38 -0.25 -10.94
N TRP A 64 -18.14 -1.27 -10.53
CA TRP A 64 -17.54 -2.54 -10.13
C TRP A 64 -16.91 -3.28 -11.30
N TRP A 65 -17.53 -3.27 -12.49
CA TRP A 65 -16.92 -3.82 -13.69
C TRP A 65 -15.65 -3.07 -14.09
N THR A 66 -15.62 -1.73 -14.03
CA THR A 66 -14.40 -0.97 -14.35
C THR A 66 -13.25 -1.30 -13.39
N LEU A 67 -13.51 -1.41 -12.09
CA LEU A 67 -12.51 -1.85 -11.11
C LEU A 67 -12.07 -3.30 -11.34
N GLY A 68 -13.01 -4.21 -11.58
CA GLY A 68 -12.73 -5.62 -11.85
C GLY A 68 -11.90 -5.84 -13.11
N ILE A 69 -12.26 -5.18 -14.21
CA ILE A 69 -11.52 -5.20 -15.48
C ILE A 69 -10.12 -4.61 -15.29
N THR A 70 -10.00 -3.49 -14.59
CA THR A 70 -8.70 -2.87 -14.29
C THR A 70 -7.82 -3.82 -13.47
N ALA A 71 -8.37 -4.45 -12.44
CA ALA A 71 -7.66 -5.44 -11.63
C ALA A 71 -7.24 -6.67 -12.47
N MET A 72 -8.09 -7.12 -13.40
CA MET A 72 -7.79 -8.23 -14.31
C MET A 72 -6.66 -7.87 -15.29
N ILE A 73 -6.68 -6.67 -15.87
CA ILE A 73 -5.61 -6.18 -16.75
C ILE A 73 -4.28 -6.14 -15.99
N VAL A 74 -4.28 -5.57 -14.79
CA VAL A 74 -3.09 -5.55 -13.92
C VAL A 74 -2.62 -6.98 -13.62
N LEU A 75 -3.52 -7.89 -13.29
CA LEU A 75 -3.19 -9.28 -12.99
C LEU A 75 -2.52 -9.97 -14.19
N VAL A 76 -3.08 -9.83 -15.40
CA VAL A 76 -2.52 -10.41 -16.64
C VAL A 76 -1.12 -9.85 -16.92
N ILE A 77 -0.94 -8.54 -16.77
CA ILE A 77 0.37 -7.89 -16.93
C ILE A 77 1.37 -8.48 -15.92
N ARG A 78 0.97 -8.61 -14.65
CA ARG A 78 1.83 -9.12 -13.58
C ARG A 78 2.20 -10.58 -13.74
N ILE A 79 1.25 -11.42 -14.14
CA ILE A 79 1.52 -12.83 -14.46
C ILE A 79 2.54 -12.90 -15.60
N SER A 80 2.35 -12.09 -16.64
CA SER A 80 3.26 -12.02 -17.78
C SER A 80 4.67 -11.57 -17.37
N GLU A 81 4.79 -10.54 -16.53
CA GLU A 81 6.07 -10.08 -15.95
C GLU A 81 6.74 -11.16 -15.09
N ILE A 82 5.98 -11.89 -14.28
CA ILE A 82 6.50 -12.98 -13.43
C ILE A 82 7.01 -14.12 -14.30
N MET A 83 6.23 -14.55 -15.30
CA MET A 83 6.64 -15.58 -16.25
C MET A 83 7.91 -15.16 -17.00
N TRP A 84 7.97 -13.90 -17.43
CA TRP A 84 9.13 -13.34 -18.11
C TRP A 84 10.38 -13.30 -17.21
N ALA A 85 10.22 -12.89 -15.95
CA ALA A 85 11.29 -12.88 -14.96
C ALA A 85 11.75 -14.31 -14.62
N ARG A 86 10.84 -15.29 -14.53
CA ARG A 86 11.19 -16.70 -14.31
C ARG A 86 11.91 -17.30 -15.51
N LEU A 87 11.46 -17.04 -16.73
CA LEU A 87 12.16 -17.45 -17.95
C LEU A 87 13.57 -16.87 -18.00
N ARG A 88 13.71 -15.59 -17.65
CA ARG A 88 15.00 -14.91 -17.53
C ARG A 88 15.89 -15.54 -16.47
N GLN A 89 15.35 -15.84 -15.28
CA GLN A 89 16.10 -16.50 -14.21
C GLN A 89 16.61 -17.87 -14.66
N VAL A 90 15.73 -18.74 -15.17
CA VAL A 90 16.10 -20.12 -15.54
C VAL A 90 17.09 -20.17 -16.71
N SER A 91 16.97 -19.26 -17.68
CA SER A 91 17.90 -19.21 -18.82
C SER A 91 19.25 -18.54 -18.50
N ALA A 92 19.32 -17.74 -17.44
CA ALA A 92 20.53 -17.00 -17.06
C ALA A 92 21.22 -17.50 -15.78
N MET A 93 20.53 -18.31 -14.96
CA MET A 93 21.13 -18.96 -13.79
C MET A 93 22.30 -19.83 -14.24
N SER A 94 23.39 -19.82 -13.47
CA SER A 94 24.68 -20.46 -13.81
C SER A 94 25.40 -20.02 -15.11
N VAL A 95 24.83 -19.14 -15.94
CA VAL A 95 25.47 -18.59 -17.15
C VAL A 95 26.40 -17.41 -16.81
N SER A 96 27.59 -17.31 -17.41
CA SER A 96 28.50 -16.18 -17.18
C SER A 96 27.90 -14.85 -17.67
N GLY A 97 28.28 -13.73 -17.04
CA GLY A 97 27.64 -12.43 -17.32
C GLY A 97 27.80 -11.92 -18.75
N GLU A 98 28.83 -12.35 -19.47
CA GLU A 98 29.06 -12.00 -20.89
C GLU A 98 28.06 -12.70 -21.82
N LYS A 99 27.62 -13.91 -21.44
CA LYS A 99 26.67 -14.71 -22.21
C LYS A 99 25.20 -14.33 -21.93
N GLN A 100 24.94 -13.39 -21.02
CA GLN A 100 23.60 -12.88 -20.71
C GLN A 100 23.16 -11.72 -21.64
N GLY A 101 23.78 -11.57 -22.82
CA GLY A 101 23.53 -10.47 -23.76
C GLY A 101 22.07 -10.31 -24.18
N PHE A 102 21.36 -11.42 -24.41
CA PHE A 102 19.94 -11.39 -24.79
C PHE A 102 19.08 -10.62 -23.76
N TRP A 103 19.29 -10.87 -22.46
CA TRP A 103 18.54 -10.22 -21.39
C TRP A 103 19.01 -8.80 -21.08
N ARG A 104 20.18 -8.40 -21.60
CA ARG A 104 20.67 -7.03 -21.51
C ARG A 104 19.84 -6.08 -22.37
N THR A 105 19.43 -6.50 -23.56
CA THR A 105 18.69 -5.65 -24.51
C THR A 105 17.18 -5.72 -24.29
N SER A 106 16.50 -4.59 -24.45
CA SER A 106 15.04 -4.53 -24.37
C SER A 106 14.42 -5.29 -25.55
N GLN A 107 13.62 -6.31 -25.24
CA GLN A 107 12.92 -7.12 -26.24
C GLN A 107 11.71 -6.38 -26.85
N TRP A 108 11.21 -5.36 -26.15
CA TRP A 108 10.12 -4.51 -26.62
C TRP A 108 10.61 -3.08 -26.81
N SER A 109 10.54 -2.57 -28.03
CA SER A 109 11.05 -1.23 -28.39
C SER A 109 10.32 -0.08 -27.71
N TRP A 110 9.04 -0.26 -27.38
CA TRP A 110 8.18 0.75 -26.74
C TRP A 110 8.34 0.81 -25.22
N MET A 111 8.80 -0.27 -24.59
CA MET A 111 8.89 -0.41 -23.12
C MET A 111 9.78 0.64 -22.45
N PRO A 112 11.00 0.96 -22.97
CA PRO A 112 11.84 2.01 -22.38
C PRO A 112 11.17 3.39 -22.40
N SER A 113 10.46 3.72 -23.49
CA SER A 113 9.71 4.98 -23.61
C SER A 113 8.58 5.05 -22.58
N MET A 114 7.80 3.97 -22.45
CA MET A 114 6.74 3.88 -21.44
C MET A 114 7.29 4.02 -20.02
N LYS A 115 8.39 3.35 -19.67
CA LYS A 115 9.05 3.49 -18.36
C LYS A 115 9.48 4.92 -18.08
N LYS A 116 10.14 5.55 -19.05
CA LYS A 116 10.68 6.92 -18.95
C LYS A 116 9.60 7.99 -18.79
N HIS A 117 8.50 7.87 -19.55
CA HIS A 117 7.51 8.93 -19.69
C HIS A 117 6.20 8.69 -18.94
N LEU A 118 5.90 7.45 -18.53
CA LEU A 118 4.63 7.08 -17.90
C LEU A 118 4.79 6.38 -16.54
N ILE A 119 5.51 5.24 -16.48
CA ILE A 119 5.56 4.41 -15.26
C ILE A 119 6.41 5.07 -14.16
N TYR A 120 7.66 5.43 -14.48
CA TYR A 120 8.58 6.02 -13.50
C TYR A 120 8.47 7.55 -13.46
N ALA A 121 7.75 8.14 -14.39
CA ALA A 121 7.61 9.59 -14.47
C ALA A 121 6.74 10.11 -13.30
N PRO A 122 7.24 11.07 -12.50
CA PRO A 122 6.40 11.81 -11.57
C PRO A 122 5.36 12.62 -12.35
N LEU A 123 4.25 12.97 -11.70
CA LEU A 123 3.18 13.77 -12.32
C LEU A 123 3.71 15.03 -13.00
N TRP A 124 4.54 15.80 -12.29
CA TRP A 124 5.18 17.00 -12.83
C TRP A 124 6.67 16.77 -13.14
N ASN A 125 7.57 17.39 -12.36
CA ASN A 125 8.99 17.48 -12.69
C ASN A 125 9.82 16.35 -12.08
N LYS A 126 10.15 16.49 -10.79
CA LYS A 126 11.09 15.59 -10.10
C LYS A 126 10.50 14.90 -8.87
N ARG A 127 9.51 15.54 -8.25
CA ARG A 127 8.98 15.11 -6.95
C ARG A 127 7.96 13.99 -7.13
N HIS A 128 8.24 12.83 -6.57
CA HIS A 128 7.29 11.76 -6.35
C HIS A 128 7.21 11.45 -4.86
N ASN A 129 8.39 11.20 -4.27
CA ASN A 129 8.50 10.65 -2.93
C ASN A 129 8.84 11.69 -1.86
N ARG A 130 9.37 12.84 -2.26
CA ARG A 130 9.42 14.02 -1.39
C ARG A 130 8.01 14.61 -1.26
N GLU A 131 7.54 14.73 -0.02
CA GLU A 131 6.25 15.38 0.30
C GLU A 131 6.09 16.73 -0.44
N PHE A 132 4.95 16.88 -1.10
CA PHE A 132 4.56 18.13 -1.70
C PHE A 132 3.96 19.05 -0.63
N ARG A 133 4.64 20.15 -0.33
CA ARG A 133 4.16 21.16 0.61
C ARG A 133 3.56 22.34 -0.16
N LEU A 134 2.27 22.62 0.03
CA LEU A 134 1.60 23.84 -0.44
C LEU A 134 2.05 25.06 0.35
N SER A 135 2.32 24.88 1.64
CA SER A 135 2.86 25.88 2.55
C SER A 135 3.78 25.21 3.59
N SER A 136 4.46 26.00 4.43
CA SER A 136 5.27 25.45 5.53
C SER A 136 4.47 24.54 6.47
N ALA A 137 3.15 24.76 6.57
CA ALA A 137 2.23 23.99 7.40
C ALA A 137 1.44 22.91 6.64
N ILE A 138 1.15 23.10 5.35
CA ILE A 138 0.26 22.20 4.58
C ILE A 138 1.08 21.32 3.63
N SER A 139 1.18 20.03 3.95
CA SER A 139 1.67 18.97 3.05
C SER A 139 0.48 18.25 2.38
N ILE A 140 0.58 17.92 1.09
CA ILE A 140 -0.39 17.10 0.35
C ILE A 140 0.06 15.61 0.37
N GLY A 141 1.26 15.31 0.86
CA GLY A 141 1.87 13.98 0.81
C GLY A 141 2.64 13.72 -0.48
N THR A 142 2.86 12.44 -0.82
CA THR A 142 3.58 12.01 -2.03
C THR A 142 2.72 12.21 -3.29
N LEU A 143 3.37 12.60 -4.39
CA LEU A 143 2.68 12.82 -5.67
C LEU A 143 2.58 11.51 -6.44
N PRO A 144 1.40 11.15 -6.98
CA PRO A 144 1.28 9.96 -7.83
C PRO A 144 2.23 10.00 -9.04
N SER A 145 2.59 8.82 -9.55
CA SER A 145 3.20 8.73 -10.89
C SER A 145 2.16 9.16 -11.93
N ARG A 146 2.59 9.41 -13.18
CA ARG A 146 1.64 9.76 -14.25
C ARG A 146 0.62 8.66 -14.50
N LEU A 147 1.06 7.40 -14.47
CA LEU A 147 0.15 6.26 -14.58
C LEU A 147 -0.91 6.26 -13.47
N HIS A 148 -0.49 6.37 -12.20
CA HIS A 148 -1.44 6.44 -11.08
C HIS A 148 -2.37 7.65 -11.20
N SER A 149 -1.87 8.79 -11.69
CA SER A 149 -2.66 10.00 -11.89
C SER A 149 -3.71 9.84 -12.97
N ILE A 150 -3.40 9.17 -14.08
CA ILE A 150 -4.35 8.88 -15.16
C ILE A 150 -5.43 7.92 -14.65
N MET A 151 -5.05 6.85 -13.95
CA MET A 151 -6.01 5.91 -13.38
C MET A 151 -6.95 6.60 -12.38
N LEU A 152 -6.40 7.41 -11.48
CA LEU A 152 -7.18 8.21 -10.54
C LEU A 152 -8.08 9.21 -11.28
N PHE A 153 -7.58 9.91 -12.29
CA PHE A 153 -8.37 10.88 -13.04
C PHE A 153 -9.57 10.22 -13.74
N ILE A 154 -9.36 9.08 -14.40
CA ILE A 154 -10.43 8.33 -15.06
C ILE A 154 -11.47 7.88 -14.04
N TYR A 155 -11.05 7.29 -12.92
CA TYR A 155 -11.96 6.75 -11.92
C TYR A 155 -12.71 7.83 -11.13
N LEU A 156 -12.02 8.89 -10.70
CA LEU A 156 -12.63 10.02 -10.01
C LEU A 156 -13.56 10.77 -10.97
N GLY A 157 -13.12 10.99 -12.22
CA GLY A 157 -13.92 11.61 -13.27
C GLY A 157 -15.18 10.81 -13.59
N SER A 158 -15.12 9.48 -13.63
CA SER A 158 -16.30 8.65 -13.83
C SER A 158 -17.30 8.75 -12.67
N ASN A 159 -16.83 8.80 -11.42
CA ASN A 159 -17.72 8.99 -10.26
C ASN A 159 -18.46 10.33 -10.35
N PHE A 160 -17.74 11.41 -10.63
CA PHE A 160 -18.37 12.72 -10.84
C PHE A 160 -19.35 12.72 -12.01
N ALA A 161 -18.98 12.12 -13.14
CA ALA A 161 -19.87 12.03 -14.30
C ALA A 161 -21.16 11.30 -13.93
N TYR A 162 -21.07 10.10 -13.35
CA TYR A 162 -22.24 9.30 -12.96
C TYR A 162 -23.10 9.98 -11.91
N MET A 163 -22.51 10.75 -11.01
CA MET A 163 -23.24 11.54 -10.02
C MET A 163 -24.13 12.62 -10.66
N PHE A 164 -23.70 13.21 -11.78
CA PHE A 164 -24.42 14.29 -12.48
C PHE A 164 -25.21 13.84 -13.71
N VAL A 165 -25.21 12.55 -14.05
CA VAL A 165 -26.19 11.98 -14.99
C VAL A 165 -27.54 11.88 -14.26
N LEU A 166 -28.26 12.99 -14.30
CA LEU A 166 -29.58 13.20 -13.71
C LEU A 166 -30.55 13.66 -14.80
N ASN A 167 -31.86 13.61 -14.53
CA ASN A 167 -32.84 14.16 -15.44
C ASN A 167 -32.88 15.70 -15.39
N TRP A 168 -32.04 16.35 -16.18
CA TRP A 168 -31.98 17.83 -16.27
C TRP A 168 -33.24 18.46 -16.89
N GLN A 169 -34.12 17.66 -17.50
CA GLN A 169 -35.39 18.15 -18.05
C GLN A 169 -36.50 18.23 -16.99
N GLN A 170 -36.22 17.79 -15.76
CA GLN A 170 -37.18 17.76 -14.67
C GLN A 170 -37.54 19.18 -14.21
N LYS A 171 -38.82 19.53 -14.30
CA LYS A 171 -39.31 20.84 -13.87
C LYS A 171 -39.42 20.97 -12.34
N ASN A 172 -39.59 19.84 -11.63
CA ASN A 172 -39.63 19.83 -10.17
C ASN A 172 -38.22 19.77 -9.58
N ARG A 173 -37.78 20.89 -8.98
CA ARG A 173 -36.48 21.01 -8.30
C ARG A 173 -36.28 20.01 -7.16
N TYR A 174 -37.35 19.61 -6.47
CA TYR A 174 -37.26 18.71 -5.32
C TYR A 174 -37.08 17.25 -5.75
N GLU A 175 -37.73 16.86 -6.84
CA GLU A 175 -37.55 15.56 -7.47
C GLU A 175 -36.13 15.43 -8.04
N PHE A 176 -35.59 16.50 -8.64
CA PHE A 176 -34.17 16.55 -9.05
C PHE A 176 -33.21 16.37 -7.85
N CYS A 177 -33.47 17.05 -6.73
CA CYS A 177 -32.70 16.86 -5.50
C CYS A 177 -32.82 15.45 -4.94
N ALA A 178 -34.00 14.82 -5.02
CA ALA A 178 -34.17 13.42 -4.61
C ALA A 178 -33.39 12.45 -5.48
N GLU A 179 -33.34 12.67 -6.80
CA GLU A 179 -32.50 11.87 -7.70
C GLU A 179 -31.01 12.01 -7.33
N LEU A 180 -30.54 13.25 -7.14
CA LEU A 180 -29.16 13.53 -6.72
C LEU A 180 -28.84 12.87 -5.37
N ARG A 181 -29.75 12.96 -4.40
CA ARG A 181 -29.63 12.31 -3.07
C ARG A 181 -29.42 10.81 -3.22
N GLY A 182 -30.27 10.13 -4.00
CA GLY A 182 -30.17 8.69 -4.20
C GLY A 182 -28.89 8.29 -4.94
N ARG A 183 -28.48 9.11 -5.92
CA ARG A 183 -27.26 8.91 -6.71
C ARG A 183 -26.00 8.99 -5.84
N SER A 184 -25.82 10.10 -5.14
CA SER A 184 -24.64 10.34 -4.30
C SER A 184 -24.57 9.38 -3.12
N GLY A 185 -25.71 9.04 -2.49
CA GLY A 185 -25.75 8.06 -1.40
C GLY A 185 -25.36 6.65 -1.86
N THR A 186 -25.85 6.22 -3.02
CA THR A 186 -25.48 4.92 -3.60
C THR A 186 -23.99 4.90 -3.97
N LEU A 187 -23.50 5.90 -4.70
CA LEU A 187 -22.09 5.98 -5.11
C LEU A 187 -21.15 6.00 -3.90
N SER A 188 -21.48 6.75 -2.85
CA SER A 188 -20.71 6.80 -1.61
C SER A 188 -20.51 5.40 -1.02
N LEU A 189 -21.58 4.62 -0.85
CA LEU A 189 -21.46 3.28 -0.27
C LEU A 189 -20.75 2.29 -1.20
N VAL A 190 -20.95 2.41 -2.51
CA VAL A 190 -20.26 1.59 -3.52
C VAL A 190 -18.76 1.80 -3.48
N ASN A 191 -18.33 3.05 -3.32
CA ASN A 191 -16.94 3.46 -3.19
C ASN A 191 -16.34 3.08 -1.82
N MET A 192 -17.15 2.90 -0.77
CA MET A 192 -16.67 2.39 0.52
C MET A 192 -16.13 0.96 0.45
N VAL A 193 -16.58 0.13 -0.50
CA VAL A 193 -16.07 -1.24 -0.67
C VAL A 193 -14.57 -1.24 -1.03
N PRO A 194 -14.12 -0.64 -2.16
CA PRO A 194 -12.70 -0.54 -2.46
C PRO A 194 -11.94 0.31 -1.44
N LEU A 195 -12.57 1.31 -0.80
CA LEU A 195 -11.95 2.12 0.26
C LEU A 195 -11.34 1.25 1.37
N ILE A 196 -12.09 0.25 1.86
CA ILE A 196 -11.64 -0.62 2.95
C ILE A 196 -10.67 -1.69 2.48
N ILE A 197 -10.87 -2.25 1.27
CA ILE A 197 -9.90 -3.17 0.65
C ILE A 197 -8.52 -2.50 0.55
N PHE A 198 -8.49 -1.22 0.17
CA PHE A 198 -7.25 -0.47 0.01
C PHE A 198 -6.59 -0.04 1.34
N ALA A 199 -7.32 -0.10 2.45
CA ALA A 199 -6.77 0.16 3.79
C ALA A 199 -6.17 -1.09 4.46
N GLY A 200 -6.57 -2.29 4.03
CA GLY A 200 -6.17 -3.56 4.65
C GLY A 200 -4.70 -3.90 4.46
N ARG A 201 -3.99 -4.24 5.55
CA ARG A 201 -2.58 -4.69 5.50
C ARG A 201 -2.47 -6.17 5.19
N ASN A 202 -3.43 -6.99 5.63
CA ASN A 202 -3.50 -8.41 5.27
C ASN A 202 -4.38 -8.60 4.04
N ASN A 203 -4.09 -7.84 2.99
CA ASN A 203 -4.84 -7.92 1.73
C ASN A 203 -4.14 -8.90 0.76
N PRO A 204 -4.75 -10.04 0.40
CA PRO A 204 -4.18 -10.99 -0.56
C PRO A 204 -3.89 -10.36 -1.94
N LEU A 205 -4.61 -9.30 -2.31
CA LEU A 205 -4.42 -8.58 -3.57
C LEU A 205 -3.05 -7.88 -3.63
N ILE A 206 -2.41 -7.57 -2.50
CA ILE A 206 -1.04 -7.04 -2.48
C ILE A 206 -0.08 -8.09 -3.06
N THR A 207 -0.20 -9.34 -2.61
CA THR A 207 0.65 -10.44 -3.09
C THR A 207 0.31 -10.84 -4.52
N ILE A 208 -0.98 -10.94 -4.86
CA ILE A 208 -1.46 -11.36 -6.18
C ILE A 208 -1.12 -10.32 -7.26
N LEU A 209 -1.40 -9.04 -7.01
CA LEU A 209 -1.17 -7.96 -7.97
C LEU A 209 0.24 -7.37 -7.87
N LYS A 210 1.04 -7.75 -6.86
CA LYS A 210 2.38 -7.19 -6.61
C LYS A 210 2.40 -5.67 -6.65
N ILE A 211 1.40 -5.05 -6.01
CA ILE A 211 1.30 -3.61 -5.84
C ILE A 211 1.59 -3.31 -4.37
N SER A 212 2.49 -2.36 -4.12
CA SER A 212 2.89 -1.98 -2.76
C SER A 212 1.71 -1.46 -1.94
N PHE A 213 1.74 -1.69 -0.63
CA PHE A 213 0.76 -1.14 0.29
C PHE A 213 0.69 0.40 0.22
N ASP A 214 1.79 1.08 -0.08
CA ASP A 214 1.80 2.53 -0.25
C ASP A 214 0.93 3.00 -1.41
N THR A 215 0.92 2.24 -2.51
CA THR A 215 0.05 2.51 -3.66
C THR A 215 -1.42 2.29 -3.30
N TYR A 216 -1.73 1.22 -2.56
CA TYR A 216 -3.07 1.00 -2.02
C TYR A 216 -3.50 2.12 -1.08
N ASN A 217 -2.63 2.55 -0.17
CA ASN A 217 -2.91 3.64 0.76
C ASN A 217 -3.08 4.99 0.02
N LEU A 218 -2.37 5.22 -1.08
CA LEU A 218 -2.63 6.36 -1.97
C LEU A 218 -4.05 6.32 -2.54
N LEU A 219 -4.49 5.16 -3.04
CA LEU A 219 -5.87 4.98 -3.55
C LEU A 219 -6.91 5.14 -2.43
N HIS A 220 -6.66 4.60 -1.24
CA HIS A 220 -7.51 4.77 -0.05
C HIS A 220 -7.75 6.25 0.27
N ARG A 221 -6.69 7.08 0.27
CA ARG A 221 -6.82 8.52 0.54
C ARG A 221 -7.68 9.24 -0.50
N TRP A 222 -7.58 8.90 -1.78
CA TRP A 222 -8.40 9.51 -2.84
C TRP A 222 -9.84 9.03 -2.81
N MET A 223 -10.05 7.72 -2.60
CA MET A 223 -11.37 7.14 -2.44
C MET A 223 -12.11 7.75 -1.24
N GLY A 224 -11.41 7.92 -0.11
CA GLY A 224 -12.01 8.47 1.11
C GLY A 224 -12.54 9.89 0.90
N ARG A 225 -11.83 10.71 0.11
CA ARG A 225 -12.30 12.07 -0.23
C ARG A 225 -13.58 12.06 -1.04
N ILE A 226 -13.70 11.14 -2.00
CA ILE A 226 -14.92 11.01 -2.82
C ILE A 226 -16.08 10.50 -1.98
N VAL A 227 -15.88 9.46 -1.19
CA VAL A 227 -16.93 8.91 -0.30
C VAL A 227 -17.50 9.99 0.62
N VAL A 228 -16.63 10.80 1.24
CA VAL A 228 -17.05 11.90 2.13
C VAL A 228 -17.78 13.00 1.34
N LEU A 229 -17.30 13.35 0.15
CA LEU A 229 -17.95 14.35 -0.71
C LEU A 229 -19.34 13.89 -1.15
N GLU A 230 -19.46 12.65 -1.61
CA GLU A 230 -20.73 12.04 -2.03
C GLU A 230 -21.71 11.92 -0.85
N ALA A 231 -21.23 11.55 0.34
CA ALA A 231 -22.05 11.53 1.56
C ALA A 231 -22.51 12.93 1.97
N LEU A 232 -21.66 13.94 1.84
CA LEU A 232 -22.02 15.33 2.12
C LEU A 232 -23.09 15.83 1.14
N ILE A 233 -22.93 15.54 -0.16
CA ILE A 233 -23.91 15.89 -1.19
C ILE A 233 -25.24 15.16 -0.93
N HIS A 234 -25.20 13.88 -0.54
CA HIS A 234 -26.39 13.11 -0.15
C HIS A 234 -27.17 13.80 0.97
N THR A 235 -26.48 14.17 2.06
CA THR A 235 -27.10 14.81 3.23
C THR A 235 -27.61 16.22 2.90
N ILE A 236 -26.88 17.00 2.10
CA ILE A 236 -27.33 18.33 1.65
C ILE A 236 -28.55 18.21 0.74
N ALA A 237 -28.56 17.29 -0.22
CA ALA A 237 -29.68 17.10 -1.13
C ALA A 237 -30.96 16.68 -0.39
N TRP A 238 -30.82 15.82 0.63
CA TRP A 238 -31.91 15.52 1.55
C TRP A 238 -32.37 16.74 2.35
N ALA A 239 -31.43 17.48 2.95
CA ALA A 239 -31.75 18.65 3.77
C ALA A 239 -32.48 19.75 2.99
N ILE A 240 -32.12 20.01 1.73
CA ILE A 240 -32.79 21.00 0.87
C ILE A 240 -34.29 20.68 0.73
N VAL A 241 -34.64 19.42 0.48
CA VAL A 241 -36.04 18.99 0.32
C VAL A 241 -36.77 19.05 1.66
N CYS A 242 -36.13 18.57 2.74
CA CYS A 242 -36.73 18.55 4.07
C CYS A 242 -37.00 19.96 4.63
N VAL A 243 -36.05 20.91 4.48
CA VAL A 243 -36.26 22.31 4.86
C VAL A 243 -37.41 22.94 4.07
N ALA A 244 -37.56 22.60 2.80
CA ALA A 244 -38.62 23.15 1.97
C ALA A 244 -40.01 22.63 2.33
N ASP A 245 -40.11 21.43 2.88
CA ASP A 245 -41.39 20.82 3.28
C ASP A 245 -41.80 21.22 4.71
N ILE A 246 -40.91 21.00 5.69
CA ILE A 246 -41.25 21.14 7.13
C ILE A 246 -40.43 22.22 7.87
N GLY A 247 -39.57 22.96 7.16
CA GLY A 247 -38.74 24.01 7.73
C GLY A 247 -37.57 23.51 8.59
N TRP A 248 -36.69 24.43 9.00
CA TRP A 248 -35.48 24.10 9.79
C TRP A 248 -35.76 23.44 11.14
N LYS A 249 -36.89 23.78 11.78
CA LYS A 249 -37.28 23.16 13.04
C LYS A 249 -37.66 21.69 12.83
N GLY A 250 -38.43 21.41 11.78
CA GLY A 250 -38.80 20.04 11.40
C GLY A 250 -37.59 19.18 11.06
N VAL A 251 -36.56 19.73 10.40
CA VAL A 251 -35.29 19.00 10.15
C VAL A 251 -34.64 18.53 11.44
N GLY A 252 -34.60 19.39 12.47
CA GLY A 252 -34.08 19.04 13.78
C GLY A 252 -34.89 17.92 14.43
N ASP A 253 -36.22 18.02 14.37
CA ASP A 253 -37.13 17.01 14.90
C ASP A 253 -36.95 15.67 14.19
N GLU A 254 -36.81 15.65 12.86
CA GLU A 254 -36.54 14.44 12.06
C GLU A 254 -35.21 13.76 12.44
N ILE A 255 -34.13 14.54 12.60
CA ILE A 255 -32.81 14.03 12.99
C ILE A 255 -32.85 13.39 14.38
N VAL A 256 -33.62 13.97 15.30
CA VAL A 256 -33.69 13.48 16.70
C VAL A 256 -34.69 12.32 16.85
N SER A 257 -35.82 12.39 16.17
CA SER A 257 -36.94 11.45 16.37
C SER A 257 -36.85 10.20 15.48
N LYS A 258 -36.34 10.31 14.25
CA LYS A 258 -36.29 9.18 13.31
C LYS A 258 -34.90 8.56 13.26
N LEU A 259 -34.83 7.29 13.63
CA LEU A 259 -33.59 6.51 13.63
C LEU A 259 -32.90 6.51 12.26
N PHE A 260 -33.68 6.43 11.18
CA PHE A 260 -33.19 6.49 9.80
C PHE A 260 -32.37 7.76 9.54
N VAL A 261 -32.96 8.93 9.79
CA VAL A 261 -32.32 10.22 9.53
C VAL A 261 -31.19 10.50 10.54
N GLY A 262 -31.44 10.26 11.83
CA GLY A 262 -30.47 10.49 12.89
C GLY A 262 -29.19 9.70 12.72
N SER A 263 -29.30 8.40 12.40
CA SER A 263 -28.12 7.57 12.12
C SER A 263 -27.36 8.02 10.86
N GLY A 264 -28.05 8.45 9.80
CA GLY A 264 -27.42 9.03 8.61
C GLY A 264 -26.64 10.32 8.92
N MET A 265 -27.18 11.18 9.77
CA MET A 265 -26.51 12.41 10.22
C MET A 265 -25.27 12.11 11.07
N VAL A 266 -25.36 11.18 12.03
CA VAL A 266 -24.22 10.72 12.83
C VAL A 266 -23.11 10.16 11.93
N GLY A 267 -23.47 9.35 10.94
CA GLY A 267 -22.53 8.82 9.94
C GLY A 267 -21.84 9.93 9.15
N THR A 268 -22.60 10.91 8.66
CA THR A 268 -22.07 12.06 7.90
C THR A 268 -21.12 12.90 8.74
N VAL A 269 -21.48 13.22 10.00
CA VAL A 269 -20.62 13.99 10.91
C VAL A 269 -19.33 13.23 11.19
N ALA A 270 -19.39 11.92 11.44
CA ALA A 270 -18.20 11.08 11.62
C ALA A 270 -17.29 11.10 10.38
N MET A 271 -17.87 10.99 9.18
CA MET A 271 -17.15 11.06 7.90
C MET A 271 -16.49 12.42 7.65
N VAL A 272 -17.16 13.53 7.97
CA VAL A 272 -16.59 14.88 7.88
C VAL A 272 -15.43 15.04 8.88
N LEU A 273 -15.60 14.60 10.13
CA LEU A 273 -14.54 14.61 11.13
C LEU A 273 -13.34 13.77 10.70
N LEU A 274 -13.57 12.59 10.09
CA LEU A 274 -12.51 11.77 9.49
C LEU A 274 -11.71 12.58 8.47
N MET A 275 -12.37 13.30 7.56
CA MET A 275 -11.70 14.10 6.55
C MET A 275 -10.89 15.26 7.16
N LEU A 276 -11.48 15.99 8.11
CA LEU A 276 -10.85 17.13 8.76
C LEU A 276 -9.62 16.72 9.57
N LEU A 277 -9.69 15.61 10.32
CA LEU A 277 -8.56 15.12 11.10
C LEU A 277 -7.46 14.46 10.23
N SER A 278 -7.82 14.02 9.02
CA SER A 278 -6.88 13.39 8.07
C SER A 278 -6.04 14.38 7.26
N VAL A 279 -6.23 15.69 7.43
CA VAL A 279 -5.39 16.70 6.78
C VAL A 279 -3.96 16.61 7.31
N SER A 280 -2.99 16.77 6.41
CA SER A 280 -1.59 16.49 6.72
C SER A 280 -1.00 17.26 7.92
N PRO A 281 -1.31 18.54 8.18
CA PRO A 281 -0.78 19.24 9.34
C PRO A 281 -1.16 18.56 10.66
N LEU A 282 -2.44 18.20 10.82
CA LEU A 282 -2.94 17.52 12.02
C LEU A 282 -2.40 16.10 12.13
N ARG A 283 -2.42 15.35 11.03
CA ARG A 283 -1.88 13.98 10.98
C ARG A 283 -0.42 13.92 11.39
N HIS A 284 0.42 14.85 10.92
CA HIS A 284 1.86 14.81 11.23
C HIS A 284 2.17 15.31 12.64
N ALA A 285 1.40 16.26 13.17
CA ALA A 285 1.58 16.76 14.54
C ALA A 285 1.19 15.73 15.60
N PHE A 286 0.11 14.97 15.36
CA PHE A 286 -0.46 14.04 16.33
C PHE A 286 -0.79 12.67 15.70
N TYR A 287 0.19 12.05 15.02
CA TYR A 287 -0.04 10.84 14.22
C TYR A 287 -0.71 9.70 15.00
N GLU A 288 -0.26 9.41 16.23
CA GLU A 288 -0.81 8.33 17.05
C GLU A 288 -2.25 8.60 17.47
N THR A 289 -2.55 9.83 17.89
CA THR A 289 -3.92 10.24 18.24
C THR A 289 -4.82 10.21 17.01
N PHE A 290 -4.33 10.76 15.90
CA PHE A 290 -5.02 10.73 14.62
C PHE A 290 -5.41 9.30 14.22
N LEU A 291 -4.46 8.36 14.24
CA LEU A 291 -4.71 6.99 13.79
C LEU A 291 -5.79 6.29 14.64
N ASN A 292 -5.71 6.43 15.96
CA ASN A 292 -6.70 5.84 16.87
C ASN A 292 -8.08 6.45 16.70
N VAL A 293 -8.17 7.80 16.67
CA VAL A 293 -9.44 8.50 16.45
C VAL A 293 -10.03 8.17 15.09
N HIS A 294 -9.20 8.05 14.04
CA HIS A 294 -9.64 7.66 12.70
C HIS A 294 -10.26 6.26 12.70
N ILE A 295 -9.67 5.29 13.41
CA ILE A 295 -10.21 3.93 13.52
C ILE A 295 -11.57 3.94 14.25
N VAL A 296 -11.68 4.70 15.34
CA VAL A 296 -12.94 4.82 16.11
C VAL A 296 -14.03 5.48 15.27
N LEU A 297 -13.74 6.61 14.62
CA LEU A 297 -14.69 7.32 13.77
C LEU A 297 -15.10 6.48 12.56
N ALA A 298 -14.18 5.70 11.97
CA ALA A 298 -14.51 4.75 10.90
C ALA A 298 -15.50 3.69 11.38
N PHE A 299 -15.27 3.11 12.58
CA PHE A 299 -16.21 2.18 13.18
C PHE A 299 -17.60 2.80 13.42
N VAL A 300 -17.65 4.01 13.99
CA VAL A 300 -18.90 4.76 14.17
C VAL A 300 -19.59 4.98 12.82
N SER A 301 -18.86 5.38 11.78
CA SER A 301 -19.43 5.60 10.45
C SER A 301 -20.04 4.31 9.85
N PHE A 302 -19.42 3.14 10.07
CA PHE A 302 -19.96 1.88 9.59
C PHE A 302 -21.24 1.48 10.31
N VAL A 303 -21.24 1.56 11.64
CA VAL A 303 -22.41 1.23 12.46
C VAL A 303 -23.57 2.19 12.14
N ALA A 304 -23.29 3.48 12.06
CA ALA A 304 -24.28 4.50 11.71
C ALA A 304 -24.86 4.27 10.32
N THR A 305 -24.02 3.96 9.32
CA THR A 305 -24.47 3.65 7.95
C THR A 305 -25.27 2.35 7.88
N TRP A 306 -24.89 1.33 8.66
CA TRP A 306 -25.64 0.08 8.76
C TRP A 306 -27.03 0.29 9.36
N VAL A 307 -27.12 1.02 10.48
CA VAL A 307 -28.40 1.39 11.08
C VAL A 307 -29.23 2.23 10.12
N HIS A 308 -28.62 3.20 9.42
CA HIS A 308 -29.30 4.01 8.41
C HIS A 308 -29.91 3.13 7.29
N CYS A 309 -29.16 2.16 6.77
CA CYS A 309 -29.68 1.26 5.73
C CYS A 309 -30.72 0.25 6.25
N ALA A 310 -30.63 -0.17 7.52
CA ALA A 310 -31.53 -1.17 8.10
C ALA A 310 -32.83 -0.58 8.66
N SER A 311 -32.81 0.68 9.10
CA SER A 311 -33.95 1.34 9.75
C SER A 311 -34.89 2.07 8.78
N SER A 312 -34.70 1.91 7.47
CA SER A 312 -35.65 2.44 6.48
C SER A 312 -37.01 1.79 6.65
N GLU A 313 -38.08 2.53 6.36
CA GLU A 313 -39.47 2.04 6.39
C GLU A 313 -39.75 0.94 5.34
N LEU A 314 -38.80 0.68 4.44
CA LEU A 314 -38.87 -0.37 3.43
C LEU A 314 -38.67 -1.76 4.04
N ALA A 315 -39.56 -2.71 3.73
CA ALA A 315 -39.46 -4.09 4.19
C ALA A 315 -38.16 -4.75 3.71
N GLY A 316 -37.30 -5.15 4.64
CA GLY A 316 -35.97 -5.73 4.34
C GLY A 316 -34.82 -4.72 4.26
N GLY A 317 -35.08 -3.44 4.53
CA GLY A 317 -34.07 -2.38 4.50
C GLY A 317 -33.79 -1.83 3.10
N LEU A 318 -32.83 -0.91 3.01
CA LEU A 318 -32.38 -0.36 1.73
C LEU A 318 -31.63 -1.42 0.89
N PRO A 319 -31.71 -1.38 -0.46
CA PRO A 319 -30.93 -2.24 -1.37
C PRO A 319 -29.41 -2.24 -1.11
N GLN A 320 -28.92 -1.16 -0.51
CA GLN A 320 -27.55 -0.88 -0.11
C GLN A 320 -27.07 -1.70 1.10
N LEU A 321 -27.98 -2.26 1.91
CA LEU A 321 -27.70 -2.95 3.17
C LEU A 321 -26.67 -4.10 3.05
N PRO A 322 -26.71 -4.99 2.02
CA PRO A 322 -25.71 -6.05 1.89
C PRO A 322 -24.28 -5.52 1.70
N TRP A 323 -24.11 -4.33 1.11
CA TRP A 323 -22.78 -3.77 0.83
C TRP A 323 -22.11 -3.27 2.12
N ILE A 324 -22.86 -2.60 3.01
CA ILE A 324 -22.33 -2.18 4.31
C ILE A 324 -22.00 -3.39 5.20
N MET A 325 -22.82 -4.45 5.15
CA MET A 325 -22.51 -5.71 5.83
C MET A 325 -21.19 -6.33 5.31
N ALA A 326 -20.98 -6.34 4.00
CA ALA A 326 -19.72 -6.82 3.41
C ALA A 326 -18.52 -5.95 3.81
N ILE A 327 -18.68 -4.62 3.86
CA ILE A 327 -17.64 -3.69 4.33
C ILE A 327 -17.24 -3.98 5.77
N MET A 328 -18.22 -4.14 6.66
CA MET A 328 -17.97 -4.50 8.06
C MET A 328 -17.27 -5.86 8.17
N ALA A 329 -17.73 -6.87 7.44
CA ALA A 329 -17.11 -8.19 7.43
C ALA A 329 -15.65 -8.15 6.96
N LEU A 330 -15.35 -7.43 5.88
CA LEU A 330 -13.98 -7.26 5.37
C LEU A 330 -13.09 -6.53 6.39
N TRP A 331 -13.61 -5.48 7.03
CA TRP A 331 -12.87 -4.72 8.04
C TRP A 331 -12.55 -5.57 9.27
N PHE A 332 -13.52 -6.32 9.80
CA PHE A 332 -13.30 -7.22 10.93
C PHE A 332 -12.37 -8.37 10.56
N ALA A 333 -12.50 -8.95 9.36
CA ALA A 333 -11.61 -10.01 8.88
C ALA A 333 -10.14 -9.55 8.82
N ASP A 334 -9.85 -8.34 8.33
CA ASP A 334 -8.48 -7.78 8.36
C ASP A 334 -7.97 -7.66 9.81
N ARG A 335 -8.78 -7.14 10.73
CA ARG A 335 -8.37 -6.98 12.15
C ARG A 335 -8.11 -8.31 12.84
N LEU A 336 -8.97 -9.31 12.63
CA LEU A 336 -8.78 -10.66 13.14
C LEU A 336 -7.51 -11.30 12.55
N ALA A 337 -7.31 -11.20 11.23
CA ALA A 337 -6.11 -11.71 10.57
C ALA A 337 -4.82 -11.09 11.13
N ARG A 338 -4.83 -9.78 11.47
CA ARG A 338 -3.71 -9.10 12.15
C ARG A 338 -3.45 -9.69 13.52
N MET A 339 -4.51 -9.87 14.33
CA MET A 339 -4.38 -10.45 15.67
C MET A 339 -3.83 -11.87 15.61
N PHE A 340 -4.35 -12.72 14.71
CA PHE A 340 -3.84 -14.07 14.51
C PHE A 340 -2.38 -14.09 14.08
N ARG A 341 -1.97 -13.22 13.14
CA ARG A 341 -0.56 -13.11 12.72
C ARG A 341 0.36 -12.72 13.87
N ILE A 342 -0.03 -11.73 14.67
CA ILE A 342 0.75 -11.29 15.84
C ILE A 342 0.89 -12.44 16.84
N LEU A 343 -0.21 -13.13 17.16
CA LEU A 343 -0.17 -14.26 18.10
C LEU A 343 0.71 -15.40 17.56
N TYR A 344 0.55 -15.77 16.29
CA TYR A 344 1.30 -16.86 15.66
C TYR A 344 2.81 -16.59 15.61
N VAL A 345 3.23 -15.37 15.28
CA VAL A 345 4.65 -15.01 15.17
C VAL A 345 5.30 -14.86 16.54
N ASN A 346 4.58 -14.31 17.53
CA ASN A 346 5.21 -13.86 18.77
C ASN A 346 5.04 -14.81 19.95
N TRP A 347 4.07 -15.74 19.90
CA TRP A 347 3.78 -16.68 20.98
C TRP A 347 4.02 -18.11 20.50
N SER A 348 4.77 -18.88 21.28
CA SER A 348 4.83 -20.34 21.20
C SER A 348 4.82 -20.97 22.61
N SER A 349 4.83 -22.30 22.71
CA SER A 349 5.06 -23.01 23.99
C SER A 349 6.40 -22.63 24.64
N ARG A 350 7.35 -22.13 23.85
CA ARG A 350 8.68 -21.64 24.30
C ARG A 350 8.66 -20.23 24.89
N GLY A 351 7.51 -19.57 24.91
CA GLY A 351 7.33 -18.23 25.48
C GLY A 351 7.03 -17.17 24.43
N PHE A 352 7.29 -15.92 24.81
CA PHE A 352 6.98 -14.72 24.03
C PHE A 352 8.25 -14.03 23.52
N THR A 353 8.13 -13.37 22.37
CA THR A 353 9.23 -12.65 21.70
C THR A 353 9.95 -11.65 22.62
N ASP A 354 11.27 -11.73 22.62
CA ASP A 354 12.16 -10.82 23.35
C ASP A 354 12.93 -9.93 22.38
N ALA A 355 13.06 -8.65 22.72
CA ALA A 355 13.93 -7.68 22.06
C ALA A 355 15.20 -7.45 22.88
N ILE A 356 16.34 -7.50 22.19
CA ILE A 356 17.63 -7.02 22.70
C ILE A 356 17.93 -5.71 21.97
N CYS A 357 18.03 -4.62 22.74
CA CYS A 357 18.23 -3.28 22.22
C CYS A 357 19.61 -2.76 22.61
N GLU A 358 20.38 -2.29 21.61
CA GLU A 358 21.74 -1.81 21.79
C GLU A 358 21.90 -0.42 21.15
N PRO A 359 22.53 0.54 21.86
CA PRO A 359 22.78 1.86 21.30
C PRO A 359 23.95 1.79 20.32
N LEU A 360 23.82 2.49 19.20
CA LEU A 360 24.84 2.66 18.16
C LEU A 360 25.11 4.15 17.90
N PRO A 361 26.27 4.51 17.32
CA PRO A 361 26.55 5.90 16.97
C PRO A 361 25.52 6.51 16.03
N GLY A 362 25.40 7.84 16.02
CA GLY A 362 24.47 8.55 15.13
C GLY A 362 22.99 8.39 15.49
N GLU A 363 22.69 8.23 16.79
CA GLU A 363 21.34 8.08 17.34
C GLU A 363 20.55 6.89 16.75
N VAL A 364 21.21 5.75 16.58
CA VAL A 364 20.59 4.51 16.08
C VAL A 364 20.51 3.48 17.20
N THR A 365 19.41 2.74 17.27
CA THR A 365 19.26 1.56 18.12
C THR A 365 19.24 0.32 17.24
N ARG A 366 20.13 -0.64 17.50
CA ARG A 366 20.02 -1.99 16.96
C ARG A 366 19.06 -2.78 17.82
N VAL A 367 18.00 -3.29 17.20
CA VAL A 367 16.98 -4.12 17.87
C VAL A 367 17.05 -5.50 17.26
N THR A 368 17.30 -6.51 18.08
CA THR A 368 17.27 -7.91 17.67
C THR A 368 16.13 -8.63 18.39
N LEU A 369 15.16 -9.08 17.62
CA LEU A 369 14.00 -9.85 18.09
C LEU A 369 14.29 -11.33 18.02
N ASN A 370 14.10 -12.03 19.14
CA ASN A 370 14.18 -13.48 19.20
C ASN A 370 12.76 -14.05 19.18
N LEU A 371 12.34 -14.53 18.02
CA LEU A 371 11.03 -15.15 17.81
C LEU A 371 11.07 -16.60 18.32
N PRO A 372 10.02 -17.07 19.02
CA PRO A 372 10.00 -18.40 19.62
C PRO A 372 9.70 -19.53 18.62
N ARG A 373 9.83 -19.24 17.31
CA ARG A 373 9.44 -20.10 16.19
C ARG A 373 10.29 -19.79 14.94
N TYR A 374 10.37 -20.75 14.03
CA TYR A 374 10.84 -20.54 12.66
C TYR A 374 9.85 -19.71 11.83
N VAL A 375 10.30 -18.57 11.32
CA VAL A 375 9.54 -17.74 10.38
C VAL A 375 10.40 -17.52 9.15
N ASP A 376 9.93 -17.97 7.99
CA ASP A 376 10.61 -17.72 6.72
C ASP A 376 10.41 -16.26 6.30
N ILE A 377 11.49 -15.50 6.24
CA ILE A 377 11.48 -14.07 5.97
C ILE A 377 12.29 -13.82 4.69
N GLN A 378 11.57 -13.38 3.65
CA GLN A 378 12.17 -13.10 2.36
C GLN A 378 12.92 -11.76 2.35
N PRO A 379 13.93 -11.59 1.48
CA PRO A 379 14.62 -10.31 1.30
C PRO A 379 13.69 -9.18 0.89
N GLY A 380 14.02 -7.95 1.32
CA GLY A 380 13.24 -6.76 1.01
C GLY A 380 11.90 -6.67 1.75
N THR A 381 11.77 -7.37 2.88
CA THR A 381 10.58 -7.30 3.74
C THR A 381 10.75 -6.31 4.88
N HIS A 382 9.62 -5.92 5.48
CA HIS A 382 9.57 -5.09 6.68
C HIS A 382 8.55 -5.67 7.67
N ALA A 383 8.60 -5.22 8.92
CA ALA A 383 7.64 -5.60 9.93
C ALA A 383 7.27 -4.41 10.81
N TYR A 384 6.09 -4.45 11.41
CA TYR A 384 5.68 -3.47 12.42
C TYR A 384 6.05 -3.97 13.79
N LEU A 385 6.71 -3.14 14.58
CA LEU A 385 7.18 -3.48 15.91
C LEU A 385 6.39 -2.75 17.00
N ARG A 386 6.19 -3.46 18.10
CA ARG A 386 5.59 -2.97 19.35
C ARG A 386 6.57 -3.26 20.49
N PHE A 387 6.83 -2.27 21.35
CA PHE A 387 7.75 -2.40 22.48
C PHE A 387 7.02 -2.25 23.80
N TRP A 388 7.13 -3.25 24.67
CA TRP A 388 6.58 -3.21 26.02
C TRP A 388 7.50 -2.36 26.89
N GLY A 389 6.93 -1.46 27.68
CA GLY A 389 7.67 -0.52 28.53
C GLY A 389 7.97 0.84 27.90
N ILE A 390 7.73 1.03 26.59
CA ILE A 390 7.76 2.35 25.94
C ILE A 390 6.34 2.77 25.60
N ASN A 391 5.73 2.10 24.61
CA ASN A 391 4.35 2.28 24.16
C ASN A 391 3.90 1.02 23.41
N ALA A 392 3.20 0.11 24.10
CA ALA A 392 2.83 -1.20 23.54
C ALA A 392 1.73 -1.13 22.46
N TRP A 393 0.95 -0.04 22.47
CA TRP A 393 -0.17 0.16 21.55
C TRP A 393 0.26 0.67 20.18
N GLU A 394 1.39 1.37 20.12
CA GLU A 394 1.95 1.92 18.89
C GLU A 394 2.60 0.83 18.04
N ASN A 395 2.40 0.90 16.73
CA ASN A 395 2.94 -0.08 15.78
C ASN A 395 3.71 0.62 14.65
N HIS A 396 5.04 0.54 14.71
CA HIS A 396 5.89 1.28 13.78
C HIS A 396 6.60 0.35 12.80
N PRO A 397 6.60 0.65 11.49
CA PRO A 397 7.22 -0.17 10.47
C PRO A 397 8.73 0.03 10.42
N PHE A 398 9.47 -1.08 10.36
CA PHE A 398 10.92 -1.09 10.18
C PHE A 398 11.32 -2.15 9.18
N SER A 399 12.24 -1.80 8.28
CA SER A 399 12.84 -2.76 7.35
C SER A 399 13.65 -3.81 8.10
N ILE A 400 13.50 -5.07 7.69
CA ILE A 400 14.26 -6.16 8.28
C ILE A 400 15.69 -6.08 7.75
N CYS A 401 16.65 -5.96 8.66
CA CYS A 401 18.07 -5.82 8.31
C CYS A 401 18.74 -7.16 8.08
N TRP A 402 18.49 -8.11 8.98
CA TRP A 402 19.16 -9.40 8.99
C TRP A 402 18.28 -10.46 9.65
N VAL A 403 18.38 -11.70 9.16
CA VAL A 403 17.64 -12.85 9.68
C VAL A 403 18.63 -13.99 9.91
N SER A 404 18.54 -14.61 11.07
CA SER A 404 19.32 -15.78 11.45
C SER A 404 18.39 -16.83 12.02
N HIS A 405 18.59 -18.09 11.65
CA HIS A 405 17.89 -19.22 12.24
C HIS A 405 18.83 -20.00 13.15
N SER A 406 18.35 -20.39 14.31
CA SER A 406 19.14 -21.13 15.31
C SER A 406 18.34 -22.33 15.80
N SER A 407 18.99 -23.48 15.92
CA SER A 407 18.43 -24.68 16.54
C SER A 407 18.89 -24.78 17.99
N ASP A 408 17.99 -25.19 18.90
CA ASP A 408 18.31 -25.35 20.33
C ASP A 408 19.37 -26.44 20.62
N ASN A 409 19.64 -27.35 19.67
CA ASN A 409 20.72 -28.33 19.77
C ASN A 409 22.07 -27.68 19.42
N SER A 410 22.61 -26.91 20.37
CA SER A 410 23.91 -26.24 20.26
C SER A 410 25.09 -27.18 20.54
N LEU A 411 25.20 -28.30 19.82
CA LEU A 411 26.45 -29.04 19.66
C LEU A 411 26.54 -29.59 18.22
N PRO A 412 27.65 -29.39 17.49
CA PRO A 412 27.87 -30.04 16.21
C PRO A 412 28.18 -31.51 16.48
N VAL A 413 27.14 -32.35 16.57
CA VAL A 413 27.33 -33.80 16.64
C VAL A 413 27.65 -34.26 15.22
N LEU A 414 28.94 -34.48 14.99
CA LEU A 414 29.56 -35.29 13.93
C LEU A 414 29.20 -34.95 12.47
N GLU A 415 30.24 -34.55 11.72
CA GLU A 415 30.30 -34.67 10.26
C GLU A 415 29.93 -36.10 9.83
N LYS A 416 28.66 -36.36 9.49
CA LYS A 416 28.16 -37.40 8.55
C LYS A 416 26.68 -37.72 8.79
N GLU A 417 25.80 -36.74 8.63
CA GLU A 417 24.40 -37.03 8.32
C GLU A 417 24.03 -36.30 7.02
N PRO A 418 23.44 -37.00 6.04
CA PRO A 418 23.07 -36.40 4.77
C PRO A 418 22.07 -35.26 4.98
N LEU A 419 22.18 -34.25 4.12
CA LEU A 419 21.46 -32.98 4.11
C LEU A 419 19.95 -33.16 3.81
N HIS A 420 19.22 -33.94 4.60
CA HIS A 420 17.78 -34.13 4.45
C HIS A 420 17.04 -33.76 5.74
N SER A 421 16.29 -32.67 5.62
CA SER A 421 15.34 -32.07 6.58
C SER A 421 15.91 -31.67 7.94
N VAL A 422 16.55 -30.50 7.99
CA VAL A 422 16.57 -29.71 9.23
C VAL A 422 15.12 -29.51 9.66
N ASP A 423 14.75 -30.03 10.82
CA ASP A 423 13.39 -29.90 11.33
C ASP A 423 13.12 -28.45 11.75
N LYS A 424 12.45 -27.71 10.84
CA LYS A 424 12.03 -26.32 11.03
C LYS A 424 11.17 -26.13 12.28
N SER A 425 10.53 -27.19 12.78
CA SER A 425 9.72 -27.12 14.00
C SER A 425 10.55 -26.80 15.24
N THR A 426 11.84 -27.18 15.23
CA THR A 426 12.74 -26.99 16.37
C THR A 426 13.52 -25.68 16.33
N MET A 427 13.52 -24.98 15.20
CA MET A 427 14.30 -23.77 14.99
C MET A 427 13.60 -22.53 15.53
N THR A 428 14.40 -21.58 16.01
CA THR A 428 14.00 -20.21 16.36
C THR A 428 14.56 -19.23 15.34
N THR A 429 13.95 -18.05 15.25
CA THR A 429 14.36 -17.01 14.30
C THR A 429 14.76 -15.75 15.05
N SER A 430 15.95 -15.25 14.75
CA SER A 430 16.42 -13.95 15.22
C SER A 430 16.36 -12.94 14.08
N VAL A 431 15.69 -11.81 14.31
CA VAL A 431 15.46 -10.75 13.31
C VAL A 431 16.03 -9.44 13.82
N SER A 432 16.98 -8.87 13.10
CA SER A 432 17.60 -7.59 13.46
C SER A 432 17.03 -6.42 12.66
N PHE A 433 16.96 -5.27 13.33
CA PHE A 433 16.51 -3.98 12.81
C PHE A 433 17.50 -2.88 13.20
N LEU A 434 17.63 -1.86 12.36
CA LEU A 434 18.37 -0.63 12.68
C LEU A 434 17.37 0.52 12.73
N ILE A 435 17.09 1.02 13.93
CA ILE A 435 16.07 2.04 14.18
C ILE A 435 16.77 3.37 14.47
N GLY A 436 16.66 4.32 13.54
CA GLY A 436 17.12 5.69 13.78
C GLY A 436 16.16 6.44 14.69
N ALA A 437 16.68 7.13 15.70
CA ALA A 437 15.90 7.96 16.59
C ALA A 437 15.30 9.15 15.82
N GLN A 438 13.97 9.29 15.88
CA GLN A 438 13.24 10.42 15.33
C GLN A 438 12.54 11.15 16.48
N THR A 439 11.29 11.56 16.31
CA THR A 439 10.40 12.04 17.37
C THR A 439 9.51 10.89 17.88
N GLY A 440 9.02 10.97 19.11
CA GLY A 440 8.06 9.98 19.65
C GLY A 440 8.74 8.69 20.15
N MET A 441 8.19 7.53 19.77
CA MET A 441 8.60 6.22 20.32
C MET A 441 10.06 5.86 20.05
N THR A 442 10.59 6.13 18.86
CA THR A 442 11.98 5.79 18.53
C THR A 442 12.98 6.62 19.32
N ARG A 443 12.64 7.87 19.68
CA ARG A 443 13.45 8.70 20.60
C ARG A 443 13.46 8.12 22.00
N LYS A 444 12.27 7.82 22.55
CA LYS A 444 12.14 7.21 23.88
C LYS A 444 12.91 5.89 23.97
N LEU A 445 12.84 5.07 22.91
CA LEU A 445 13.63 3.84 22.79
C LEU A 445 15.13 4.14 22.86
N PHE A 446 15.62 5.08 22.04
CA PHE A 446 17.03 5.42 22.01
C PHE A 446 17.53 5.97 23.35
N ASP A 447 16.78 6.89 23.97
CA ASP A 447 17.16 7.52 25.24
C ASP A 447 17.20 6.49 26.38
N GLN A 448 16.21 5.59 26.45
CA GLN A 448 16.16 4.53 27.46
C GLN A 448 17.31 3.53 27.29
N VAL A 449 17.62 3.16 26.05
CA VAL A 449 18.72 2.22 25.74
C VAL A 449 20.07 2.87 25.99
N SER A 450 20.25 4.15 25.64
CA SER A 450 21.50 4.89 25.82
C SER A 450 21.84 5.14 27.29
N ASN A 451 20.82 5.30 28.14
CA ASN A 451 21.00 5.42 29.59
C ASN A 451 21.31 4.08 30.28
N SER A 452 21.16 2.96 29.58
CA SER A 452 21.43 1.64 30.13
C SER A 452 22.92 1.30 29.99
N ARG A 453 23.57 0.86 31.08
CA ARG A 453 25.01 0.47 31.07
C ARG A 453 25.32 -0.76 30.21
N ARG A 454 24.30 -1.51 29.79
CA ARG A 454 24.36 -2.74 28.98
C ARG A 454 23.18 -2.77 28.00
N SER A 455 23.21 -3.70 27.04
CA SER A 455 22.08 -4.01 26.15
C SER A 455 20.79 -4.18 26.97
N LEU A 456 19.74 -3.46 26.59
CA LEU A 456 18.45 -3.51 27.27
C LEU A 456 17.60 -4.65 26.69
N ARG A 457 17.16 -5.57 27.56
CA ARG A 457 16.20 -6.62 27.18
C ARG A 457 14.79 -6.18 27.54
N MET A 458 13.86 -6.26 26.58
CA MET A 458 12.45 -5.97 26.81
C MET A 458 11.55 -6.89 26.00
N LYS A 459 10.27 -6.98 26.35
CA LYS A 459 9.28 -7.71 25.55
C LYS A 459 8.90 -6.87 24.34
N ALA A 460 8.79 -7.51 23.19
CA ALA A 460 8.41 -6.87 21.93
C ALA A 460 7.57 -7.81 21.08
N ALA A 461 6.83 -7.26 20.12
CA ALA A 461 6.07 -8.04 19.17
C ALA A 461 6.29 -7.54 17.75
N MET A 462 6.41 -8.49 16.85
CA MET A 462 6.56 -8.32 15.42
C MET A 462 5.24 -8.67 14.71
N GLU A 463 4.66 -7.71 14.00
CA GLU A 463 3.57 -7.92 13.05
C GLU A 463 4.17 -7.93 11.64
N GLY A 464 4.26 -9.10 11.01
CA GLY A 464 4.88 -9.26 9.69
C GLY A 464 5.26 -10.72 9.39
N PRO A 465 6.18 -10.95 8.44
CA PRO A 465 6.75 -9.96 7.51
C PRO A 465 5.71 -9.44 6.50
N TYR A 466 5.92 -8.21 6.02
CA TYR A 466 5.19 -7.56 4.93
C TYR A 466 6.13 -7.22 3.77
N ALA A 467 5.58 -6.92 2.60
CA ALA A 467 6.30 -6.70 1.34
C ALA A 467 7.06 -7.94 0.82
N GLY A 468 8.26 -7.79 0.25
CA GLY A 468 9.04 -8.91 -0.33
C GLY A 468 8.52 -9.45 -1.67
N HIS A 469 7.64 -8.74 -2.36
CA HIS A 469 7.08 -9.18 -3.65
C HIS A 469 8.03 -8.96 -4.84
N HIS A 470 9.11 -8.21 -4.63
CA HIS A 470 10.16 -7.94 -5.61
C HIS A 470 11.35 -8.89 -5.40
N SER A 471 11.40 -9.98 -6.18
CA SER A 471 12.59 -10.84 -6.27
C SER A 471 13.59 -10.23 -7.25
N LEU A 472 14.87 -10.23 -6.87
CA LEU A 472 15.97 -9.77 -7.70
C LEU A 472 16.69 -10.91 -8.44
N ASP A 473 16.25 -12.16 -8.26
CA ASP A 473 16.95 -13.38 -8.71
C ASP A 473 17.12 -13.47 -10.22
N SER A 474 16.22 -12.81 -10.97
CA SER A 474 16.21 -12.80 -12.43
C SER A 474 17.14 -11.75 -13.05
N TYR A 475 17.75 -10.87 -12.25
CA TYR A 475 18.60 -9.80 -12.78
C TYR A 475 20.06 -10.22 -12.80
N GLY A 476 20.74 -9.95 -13.91
CA GLY A 476 22.19 -10.18 -14.02
C GLY A 476 23.00 -9.11 -13.29
N HIS A 477 22.42 -7.91 -13.11
CA HIS A 477 23.06 -6.78 -12.45
C HIS A 477 22.09 -6.10 -11.47
N ALA A 478 22.45 -6.05 -10.19
CA ALA A 478 21.69 -5.34 -9.16
C ALA A 478 22.45 -4.10 -8.67
N VAL A 479 21.88 -2.92 -8.81
CA VAL A 479 22.42 -1.66 -8.29
C VAL A 479 21.56 -1.22 -7.10
N LEU A 480 22.13 -1.26 -5.90
CA LEU A 480 21.41 -1.10 -4.64
C LEU A 480 21.78 0.25 -4.02
N PHE A 481 20.88 1.23 -4.07
CA PHE A 481 21.09 2.52 -3.40
C PHE A 481 20.52 2.49 -1.98
N ALA A 482 21.35 2.89 -1.02
CA ALA A 482 20.99 3.02 0.38
C ALA A 482 21.32 4.43 0.89
N GLY A 483 20.39 5.05 1.61
CA GLY A 483 20.64 6.29 2.36
C GLY A 483 20.45 6.08 3.86
N SER A 484 21.46 6.39 4.67
CA SER A 484 21.42 6.20 6.13
C SER A 484 21.00 4.77 6.51
N THR A 485 19.95 4.60 7.32
CA THR A 485 19.42 3.29 7.76
C THR A 485 18.73 2.49 6.64
N GLY A 486 18.53 3.07 5.44
CA GLY A 486 18.01 2.35 4.27
C GLY A 486 18.92 1.20 3.78
N ILE A 487 20.13 1.09 4.34
CA ILE A 487 21.03 -0.06 4.13
C ILE A 487 20.43 -1.38 4.61
N THR A 488 19.55 -1.34 5.61
CA THR A 488 18.85 -2.51 6.16
C THR A 488 18.16 -3.33 5.07
N HIS A 489 17.39 -2.66 4.21
CA HIS A 489 16.69 -3.28 3.10
C HIS A 489 17.67 -3.92 2.10
N GLN A 490 18.76 -3.22 1.77
CA GLN A 490 19.74 -3.70 0.77
C GLN A 490 20.59 -4.88 1.26
N LEU A 491 20.93 -4.94 2.55
CA LEU A 491 21.71 -6.03 3.13
C LEU A 491 21.02 -7.39 2.95
N SER A 492 19.69 -7.43 3.12
CA SER A 492 18.91 -8.64 2.93
C SER A 492 19.05 -9.20 1.51
N TYR A 493 19.04 -8.32 0.49
CA TYR A 493 19.26 -8.73 -0.90
C TYR A 493 20.70 -9.13 -1.19
N ILE A 494 21.69 -8.42 -0.64
CA ILE A 494 23.10 -8.75 -0.89
C ILE A 494 23.41 -10.18 -0.43
N ARG A 495 22.98 -10.54 0.79
CA ARG A 495 23.19 -11.88 1.32
C ARG A 495 22.56 -12.94 0.42
N HIS A 496 21.27 -12.78 0.12
CA HIS A 496 20.49 -13.71 -0.72
C HIS A 496 21.08 -13.89 -2.12
N LEU A 497 21.46 -12.80 -2.79
CA LEU A 497 22.02 -12.86 -4.14
C LEU A 497 23.43 -13.47 -4.17
N LEU A 498 24.23 -13.33 -3.11
CA LEU A 498 25.55 -13.95 -3.01
C LEU A 498 25.48 -15.44 -2.68
N GLU A 499 24.62 -15.83 -1.74
CA GLU A 499 24.34 -17.24 -1.44
C GLU A 499 23.80 -17.93 -2.70
N GLY A 500 22.78 -17.34 -3.33
CA GLY A 500 22.21 -17.86 -4.57
C GLY A 500 23.16 -17.86 -5.77
N TYR A 501 24.15 -16.96 -5.81
CA TYR A 501 25.21 -17.00 -6.84
C TYR A 501 26.08 -18.25 -6.68
N ASN A 502 26.48 -18.57 -5.44
CA ASN A 502 27.30 -19.74 -5.16
C ASN A 502 26.53 -21.06 -5.34
N GLU A 503 25.21 -21.05 -5.08
CA GLU A 503 24.33 -22.19 -5.31
C GLU A 503 23.89 -22.34 -6.77
N GLY A 504 24.14 -21.33 -7.63
CA GLY A 504 23.69 -21.33 -9.02
C GLY A 504 22.19 -21.14 -9.21
N THR A 505 21.48 -20.59 -8.23
CA THR A 505 20.02 -20.39 -8.23
C THR A 505 19.58 -19.02 -8.77
N VAL A 506 20.52 -18.06 -8.89
CA VAL A 506 20.27 -16.69 -9.37
C VAL A 506 21.05 -16.33 -10.64
N ALA A 507 20.49 -15.40 -11.42
CA ALA A 507 21.11 -14.85 -12.62
C ALA A 507 22.23 -13.84 -12.30
N THR A 508 22.30 -13.32 -11.07
CA THR A 508 23.17 -12.23 -10.65
C THR A 508 24.65 -12.50 -10.92
N ARG A 509 25.30 -11.59 -11.65
CA ARG A 509 26.75 -11.61 -11.93
C ARG A 509 27.46 -10.34 -11.50
N ARG A 510 26.69 -9.32 -11.10
CA ARG A 510 27.23 -8.09 -10.53
C ARG A 510 26.25 -7.48 -9.55
N ILE A 511 26.76 -7.05 -8.40
CA ILE A 511 26.02 -6.32 -7.37
C ILE A 511 26.81 -5.07 -7.03
N THR A 512 26.23 -3.90 -7.24
CA THR A 512 26.83 -2.61 -6.88
C THR A 512 26.01 -1.99 -5.75
N LEU A 513 26.54 -2.02 -4.53
CA LEU A 513 25.97 -1.29 -3.39
C LEU A 513 26.51 0.13 -3.38
N VAL A 514 25.61 1.12 -3.42
CA VAL A 514 25.92 2.54 -3.23
C VAL A 514 25.29 2.99 -1.92
N TRP A 515 26.11 3.17 -0.89
CA TRP A 515 25.65 3.57 0.43
C TRP A 515 26.07 5.00 0.76
N ILE A 516 25.09 5.86 1.06
CA ILE A 516 25.29 7.27 1.36
C ILE A 516 25.02 7.50 2.84
N ILE A 517 26.06 7.89 3.57
CA ILE A 517 26.03 8.16 5.01
C ILE A 517 26.50 9.59 5.31
N ARG A 518 26.13 10.08 6.49
CA ARG A 518 26.59 11.39 6.96
C ARG A 518 27.99 11.29 7.53
N GLU A 519 28.16 10.35 8.45
CA GLU A 519 29.33 10.21 9.32
C GLU A 519 29.93 8.80 9.18
N TYR A 520 31.22 8.66 9.44
CA TYR A 520 31.96 7.40 9.26
C TYR A 520 31.53 6.33 10.28
N GLU A 521 31.16 6.75 11.48
CA GLU A 521 30.71 5.93 12.59
C GLU A 521 29.45 5.12 12.24
N SER A 522 28.69 5.55 11.23
CA SER A 522 27.55 4.80 10.70
C SER A 522 27.92 3.42 10.15
N LEU A 523 29.20 3.19 9.80
CA LEU A 523 29.69 1.88 9.36
C LEU A 523 29.60 0.82 10.47
N GLU A 524 29.64 1.23 11.74
CA GLU A 524 29.54 0.31 12.87
C GLU A 524 28.19 -0.42 12.91
N TRP A 525 27.13 0.20 12.36
CA TRP A 525 25.78 -0.35 12.35
C TRP A 525 25.71 -1.71 11.65
N VAL A 526 26.47 -1.86 10.57
CA VAL A 526 26.40 -3.02 9.67
C VAL A 526 27.61 -3.94 9.80
N ARG A 527 28.59 -3.58 10.65
CA ARG A 527 29.85 -4.32 10.77
C ARG A 527 29.67 -5.83 10.99
N PRO A 528 28.82 -6.32 11.92
CA PRO A 528 28.63 -7.77 12.11
C PRO A 528 28.08 -8.49 10.86
N TYR A 529 27.17 -7.83 10.14
CA TYR A 529 26.56 -8.38 8.94
C TYR A 529 27.55 -8.35 7.76
N MET A 530 28.31 -7.27 7.64
CA MET A 530 29.34 -7.11 6.62
C MET A 530 30.45 -8.14 6.79
N ASP A 531 30.87 -8.43 8.02
CA ASP A 531 31.87 -9.47 8.31
C ASP A 531 31.40 -10.84 7.81
N THR A 532 30.08 -11.12 7.90
CA THR A 532 29.49 -12.34 7.38
C THR A 532 29.47 -12.34 5.85
N ILE A 533 29.03 -11.24 5.22
CA ILE A 533 29.03 -11.07 3.75
C ILE A 533 30.45 -11.23 3.18
N LEU A 534 31.46 -10.69 3.86
CA LEU A 534 32.85 -10.75 3.41
C LEU A 534 33.49 -12.13 3.55
N ARG A 535 32.85 -13.06 4.28
CA ARG A 535 33.27 -14.48 4.39
C ARG A 535 32.65 -15.37 3.32
N ILE A 536 31.57 -14.95 2.66
CA ILE A 536 30.90 -15.74 1.62
C ILE A 536 31.87 -16.02 0.45
N PRO A 537 31.98 -17.25 -0.09
CA PRO A 537 32.89 -17.54 -1.21
C PRO A 537 32.53 -16.72 -2.46
N ASN A 538 33.51 -16.49 -3.34
CA ASN A 538 33.36 -15.81 -4.64
C ASN A 538 32.75 -14.39 -4.61
N ARG A 539 32.53 -13.79 -3.43
CA ARG A 539 31.95 -12.43 -3.35
C ARG A 539 32.74 -11.36 -4.12
N LYS A 540 34.06 -11.54 -4.26
CA LYS A 540 34.94 -10.59 -4.96
C LYS A 540 34.66 -10.54 -6.47
N ASP A 541 33.99 -11.53 -7.03
CA ASP A 541 33.68 -11.56 -8.45
C ASP A 541 32.42 -10.74 -8.76
N VAL A 542 31.50 -10.69 -7.80
CA VAL A 542 30.14 -10.17 -7.99
C VAL A 542 29.92 -8.84 -7.25
N LEU A 543 30.37 -8.72 -6.00
CA LEU A 543 30.04 -7.59 -5.12
C LEU A 543 31.03 -6.42 -5.26
N ARG A 544 30.48 -5.21 -5.40
CA ARG A 544 31.19 -3.93 -5.34
C ARG A 544 30.44 -3.02 -4.37
N ILE A 545 31.17 -2.43 -3.42
CA ILE A 545 30.62 -1.54 -2.41
C ILE A 545 31.26 -0.16 -2.60
N GLN A 546 30.41 0.86 -2.75
CA GLN A 546 30.79 2.26 -2.85
C GLN A 546 30.11 3.03 -1.73
N ILE A 547 30.91 3.61 -0.84
CA ILE A 547 30.45 4.34 0.34
C ILE A 547 30.73 5.82 0.11
N PHE A 548 29.69 6.64 0.23
CA PHE A 548 29.76 8.09 0.08
C PHE A 548 29.52 8.75 1.44
N ILE A 549 30.55 9.39 1.98
CA ILE A 549 30.50 10.06 3.29
C ILE A 549 30.31 11.56 3.06
N THR A 550 29.13 12.06 3.39
CA THR A 550 28.73 13.43 3.04
C THR A 550 29.23 14.51 4.01
N ARG A 551 29.61 14.13 5.24
CA ARG A 551 30.21 15.00 6.26
C ARG A 551 31.35 14.26 6.99
N PRO A 552 32.50 14.05 6.34
CA PRO A 552 33.63 13.41 7.00
C PRO A 552 34.17 14.31 8.11
N GLN A 553 34.32 13.76 9.33
CA GLN A 553 34.93 14.50 10.45
C GLN A 553 36.44 14.61 10.26
N ASN A 554 37.10 13.51 9.88
CA ASN A 554 38.50 13.51 9.50
C ASN A 554 38.69 13.01 8.05
N PRO A 555 39.53 13.68 7.24
CA PRO A 555 39.86 13.20 5.90
C PRO A 555 40.52 11.81 5.88
N ARG A 556 41.16 11.42 7.00
CA ARG A 556 41.80 10.10 7.18
C ARG A 556 40.81 8.95 7.29
N ASP A 557 39.54 9.23 7.58
CA ASP A 557 38.50 8.20 7.70
C ASP A 557 38.09 7.66 6.31
N ILE A 558 38.43 8.40 5.24
CA ILE A 558 38.08 8.06 3.86
C ILE A 558 39.24 7.31 3.20
N VAL A 559 39.56 6.13 3.73
CA VAL A 559 40.53 5.23 3.12
C VAL A 559 39.80 4.01 2.58
N SER A 560 39.97 3.74 1.29
CA SER A 560 39.40 2.55 0.66
C SER A 560 40.08 1.31 1.20
N ALA A 561 39.39 0.55 2.05
CA ALA A 561 39.94 -0.64 2.71
C ALA A 561 40.28 -1.78 1.73
N SER A 562 39.67 -1.81 0.54
CA SER A 562 39.96 -2.80 -0.50
C SER A 562 39.47 -2.36 -1.88
N THR A 563 39.77 -3.15 -2.92
CA THR A 563 39.18 -2.96 -4.26
C THR A 563 37.65 -3.17 -4.26
N THR A 564 37.16 -4.03 -3.36
CA THR A 564 35.73 -4.32 -3.18
C THR A 564 35.00 -3.18 -2.48
N VAL A 565 35.62 -2.53 -1.50
CA VAL A 565 35.02 -1.46 -0.69
C VAL A 565 35.76 -0.15 -0.95
N ARG A 566 35.14 0.74 -1.72
CA ARG A 566 35.67 2.07 -2.02
C ARG A 566 34.91 3.13 -1.26
N MET A 567 35.62 4.07 -0.66
CA MET A 567 35.05 5.20 0.06
C MET A 567 35.32 6.51 -0.69
N PHE A 568 34.33 7.39 -0.75
CA PHE A 568 34.38 8.66 -1.45
C PHE A 568 33.83 9.79 -0.56
N PRO A 569 34.44 10.99 -0.58
CA PRO A 569 33.87 12.16 0.08
C PRO A 569 32.70 12.74 -0.71
N GLY A 570 31.73 13.31 0.01
CA GLY A 570 30.65 14.09 -0.57
C GLY A 570 29.46 13.25 -1.06
N ARG A 571 28.57 13.89 -1.83
CA ARG A 571 27.38 13.25 -2.41
C ARG A 571 27.72 12.62 -3.77
N PRO A 572 27.20 11.43 -4.10
CA PRO A 572 27.43 10.84 -5.40
C PRO A 572 26.72 11.63 -6.50
N ASN A 573 27.35 11.73 -7.67
CA ASN A 573 26.67 12.12 -8.90
C ASN A 573 25.89 10.91 -9.42
N VAL A 574 24.64 10.76 -8.96
CA VAL A 574 23.78 9.61 -9.26
C VAL A 574 23.60 9.37 -10.77
N PRO A 575 23.34 10.40 -11.61
CA PRO A 575 23.29 10.21 -13.07
C PRO A 575 24.56 9.60 -13.67
N LEU A 576 25.73 10.12 -13.30
CA LEU A 576 27.01 9.64 -13.84
C LEU A 576 27.33 8.23 -13.36
N LEU A 577 27.08 7.94 -12.07
CA LEU A 577 27.26 6.61 -11.50
C LEU A 577 26.37 5.60 -12.23
N LEU A 578 25.10 5.93 -12.45
CA LEU A 578 24.19 5.01 -13.12
C LEU A 578 24.53 4.81 -14.59
N GLN A 579 24.95 5.86 -15.32
CA GLN A 579 25.44 5.73 -16.69
C GLN A 579 26.63 4.75 -16.77
N LYS A 580 27.55 4.82 -15.81
CA LYS A 580 28.67 3.88 -15.72
C LYS A 580 28.19 2.44 -15.48
N GLU A 581 27.27 2.22 -14.55
CA GLU A 581 26.75 0.87 -14.27
C GLU A 581 25.95 0.28 -15.45
N VAL A 582 25.30 1.13 -16.27
CA VAL A 582 24.64 0.72 -17.53
C VAL A 582 25.66 0.29 -18.60
N GLN A 583 26.81 0.98 -18.69
CA GLN A 583 27.87 0.59 -19.62
C GLN A 583 28.46 -0.78 -19.26
N GLU A 584 28.69 -1.02 -17.97
CA GLU A 584 29.23 -2.27 -17.42
C GLU A 584 28.14 -3.34 -17.14
N GLN A 585 26.92 -3.13 -17.64
CA GLN A 585 25.76 -3.96 -17.35
C GLN A 585 25.96 -5.43 -17.74
N LYS A 586 25.61 -6.34 -16.83
CA LYS A 586 25.51 -7.78 -17.05
C LYS A 586 24.05 -8.21 -17.04
N GLY A 587 23.57 -8.81 -18.13
CA GLY A 587 22.16 -9.20 -18.26
C GLY A 587 21.18 -8.04 -18.05
N ALA A 588 19.96 -8.34 -17.60
CA ALA A 588 19.01 -7.30 -17.18
C ALA A 588 19.47 -6.63 -15.89
N MET A 589 19.30 -5.31 -15.78
CA MET A 589 19.69 -4.54 -14.60
C MET A 589 18.46 -4.11 -13.78
N CYS A 590 18.54 -4.27 -12.46
CA CYS A 590 17.58 -3.68 -11.52
C CYS A 590 18.28 -2.64 -10.64
N VAL A 591 17.66 -1.48 -10.49
CA VAL A 591 18.10 -0.40 -9.61
C VAL A 591 17.10 -0.29 -8.47
N THR A 592 17.56 -0.54 -7.25
CA THR A 592 16.74 -0.37 -6.06
C THR A 592 17.17 0.87 -5.29
N VAL A 593 16.25 1.53 -4.59
CA VAL A 593 16.59 2.62 -3.68
C VAL A 593 15.79 2.53 -2.39
N CYS A 594 16.49 2.67 -1.26
CA CYS A 594 15.90 2.81 0.06
C CYS A 594 16.62 3.93 0.82
N GLY A 595 15.90 5.00 1.17
CA GLY A 595 16.49 6.17 1.83
C GLY A 595 15.60 7.40 1.79
N PRO A 596 16.14 8.60 2.07
CA PRO A 596 15.37 9.83 2.08
C PRO A 596 14.69 10.08 0.72
N GLY A 597 13.46 10.63 0.73
CA GLY A 597 12.69 10.85 -0.51
C GLY A 597 13.42 11.67 -1.59
N ALA A 598 14.32 12.59 -1.19
CA ALA A 598 15.17 13.32 -2.14
C ALA A 598 16.16 12.42 -2.88
N LEU A 599 16.78 11.45 -2.20
CA LEU A 599 17.65 10.46 -2.83
C LEU A 599 16.85 9.56 -3.77
N ALA A 600 15.67 9.12 -3.34
CA ALA A 600 14.81 8.27 -4.16
C ALA A 600 14.35 8.97 -5.45
N ASP A 601 13.99 10.26 -5.36
CA ASP A 601 13.67 11.10 -6.52
C ASP A 601 14.90 11.33 -7.45
N ASP A 602 16.10 11.48 -6.89
CA ASP A 602 17.35 11.60 -7.66
C ASP A 602 17.66 10.31 -8.45
N VAL A 603 17.56 9.14 -7.79
CA VAL A 603 17.78 7.83 -8.41
C VAL A 603 16.72 7.55 -9.46
N ARG A 604 15.43 7.77 -9.17
CA ARG A 604 14.35 7.67 -10.16
C ARG A 604 14.63 8.53 -11.39
N GLY A 605 15.02 9.79 -11.18
CA GLY A 605 15.39 10.71 -12.26
C GLY A 605 16.51 10.17 -13.13
N ALA A 606 17.59 9.68 -12.50
CA ALA A 606 18.71 9.07 -13.21
C ALA A 606 18.28 7.81 -14.00
N VAL A 607 17.48 6.93 -13.40
CA VAL A 607 16.98 5.71 -14.05
C VAL A 607 16.15 6.03 -15.28
N ARG A 608 15.33 7.09 -15.24
CA ARG A 608 14.56 7.57 -16.39
C ARG A 608 15.45 8.07 -17.53
N VAL A 609 16.55 8.75 -17.21
CA VAL A 609 17.49 9.28 -18.22
C VAL A 609 18.20 8.15 -18.95
N VAL A 610 18.57 7.09 -18.24
CA VAL A 610 19.28 5.93 -18.84
C VAL A 610 18.37 4.90 -19.49
N GLN A 611 17.04 5.09 -19.48
CA GLN A 611 16.14 4.24 -20.27
C GLN A 611 16.50 4.35 -21.75
N GLY A 612 16.76 3.21 -22.39
CA GLY A 612 17.20 3.14 -23.78
C GLY A 612 17.14 1.71 -24.30
N HIS A 613 18.18 1.30 -25.03
CA HIS A 613 18.23 -0.05 -25.63
C HIS A 613 18.44 -1.18 -24.62
N THR A 614 18.96 -0.89 -23.42
CA THR A 614 19.17 -1.90 -22.38
C THR A 614 18.03 -1.95 -21.36
N VAL A 615 17.83 -3.12 -20.75
CA VAL A 615 16.82 -3.33 -19.71
C VAL A 615 17.31 -2.75 -18.40
N VAL A 616 16.64 -1.70 -17.93
CA VAL A 616 16.87 -1.08 -16.62
C VAL A 616 15.54 -0.94 -15.90
N ASP A 617 15.35 -1.75 -14.86
CA ASP A 617 14.17 -1.72 -14.00
C ASP A 617 14.44 -0.92 -12.73
N PHE A 618 13.41 -0.23 -12.24
CA PHE A 618 13.47 0.57 -11.01
C PHE A 618 12.52 0.00 -9.97
N VAL A 619 13.04 -0.23 -8.76
CA VAL A 619 12.27 -0.59 -7.57
C VAL A 619 12.56 0.44 -6.48
N GLU A 620 11.53 0.99 -5.90
CA GLU A 620 11.66 1.94 -4.81
C GLU A 620 11.01 1.36 -3.57
N GLU A 621 11.78 1.28 -2.50
CA GLU A 621 11.26 0.99 -1.16
C GLU A 621 11.35 2.27 -0.33
N SER A 622 10.20 2.84 0.00
CA SER A 622 10.15 4.06 0.79
C SER A 622 9.07 4.01 1.84
N PHE A 623 9.50 4.07 3.09
CA PHE A 623 8.66 4.30 4.26
C PHE A 623 8.34 5.80 4.36
N THR A 624 7.48 6.32 3.48
CA THR A 624 6.97 7.70 3.58
C THR A 624 5.69 7.69 4.44
N TRP A 625 5.85 7.86 5.75
CA TRP A 625 4.72 7.94 6.69
C TRP A 625 4.47 9.38 7.11
#